data_AF-A0A150TEU2-F1
#
_entry.id   AF-A0A150TEU2-F1
#
_cell.length_a   1.000
_cell.length_b   1.000
_cell.length_c   1.000
_cell.angle_alpha   90.00
_cell.angle_beta   90.00
_cell.angle_gamma   90.00
#
_symmetry.space_group_name_H-M   'P 1'
#
loop_
_entity.id
_entity.type
_entity.pdbx_description
1 polymer ?
#
loop_
_entity_poly.entity_id
_entity_poly.type
_entity_poly.pdbx_seq_one_letter_code
_entity_poly.pdbx_strand_id
1 'polypeptide(L)'
;MISISQQQLSGVAFLFADQYEFVCSAGDETFLVDENLSLANLRTIVRKYFAGDYQALLAANVEAQEDGKRAFSKPFINFVDYIDTKNNYYIEDGKWHQFDNNYLGNIRGEVDKLTLDISTEMPTFDEKSYRTWLLAQPARQQQKYYRERYLNELLEKQFKYVNRDRSFQLFERATVEITDLLKGDTLYVVKIGKPQKLSYAIDQATASIRVLERQGFQVPVNRSKQRVRKICLWFFFERQKKITRISEINSLIFLMKLANWRKAVLLSGLQAEVRVSYK
;
A
#
# COMPACT_ATOMS: atom_id res chain seq x y z
N MET A 1 -20.07 -19.16 -13.04
CA MET A 1 -18.62 -19.27 -12.81
C MET A 1 -17.94 -18.67 -14.04
N ILE A 2 -17.29 -17.50 -13.92
CA ILE A 2 -16.69 -16.81 -15.08
C ILE A 2 -15.41 -17.55 -15.45
N SER A 3 -15.34 -18.08 -16.68
CA SER A 3 -14.14 -18.69 -17.24
C SER A 3 -13.18 -17.56 -17.64
N ILE A 4 -12.09 -17.38 -16.90
CA ILE A 4 -11.04 -16.44 -17.26
C ILE A 4 -10.27 -17.05 -18.44
N SER A 5 -10.40 -16.49 -19.64
CA SER A 5 -9.60 -16.95 -20.78
C SER A 5 -8.13 -16.51 -20.63
N GLN A 6 -7.19 -17.31 -21.14
CA GLN A 6 -5.75 -16.99 -21.13
C GLN A 6 -5.40 -15.64 -21.80
N GLN A 7 -6.31 -15.08 -22.59
CA GLN A 7 -6.15 -13.82 -23.33
C GLN A 7 -6.65 -12.58 -22.56
N GLN A 8 -7.31 -12.73 -21.40
CA GLN A 8 -7.94 -11.64 -20.63
C GLN A 8 -7.10 -11.08 -19.47
N LEU A 9 -5.88 -11.58 -19.25
CA LEU A 9 -5.00 -11.12 -18.18
C LEU A 9 -4.25 -9.82 -18.59
N SER A 10 -4.97 -8.78 -19.01
CA SER A 10 -4.44 -7.42 -19.05
C SER A 10 -4.99 -6.67 -17.84
N GLY A 11 -4.15 -6.03 -17.03
CA GLY A 11 -4.60 -5.29 -15.84
C GLY A 11 -4.63 -6.12 -14.55
N VAL A 12 -3.86 -7.20 -14.48
CA VAL A 12 -3.62 -7.96 -13.24
C VAL A 12 -2.40 -7.40 -12.52
N ALA A 13 -2.53 -7.19 -11.22
CA ALA A 13 -1.42 -6.95 -10.32
C ALA A 13 -1.53 -7.83 -9.07
N PHE A 14 -0.43 -8.00 -8.34
CA PHE A 14 -0.41 -8.81 -7.13
C PHE A 14 -0.12 -7.93 -5.90
N LEU A 15 -0.81 -8.21 -4.80
CA LEU A 15 -0.84 -7.41 -3.59
C LEU A 15 -0.08 -8.12 -2.46
N PHE A 16 1.25 -8.21 -2.58
CA PHE A 16 2.12 -8.78 -1.53
C PHE A 16 2.83 -7.65 -0.78
N ALA A 17 2.76 -7.65 0.55
CA ALA A 17 3.36 -6.60 1.39
C ALA A 17 4.79 -6.98 1.83
N ASP A 18 5.77 -6.10 1.62
CA ASP A 18 7.19 -6.35 1.88
C ASP A 18 7.54 -6.84 3.29
N GLN A 19 6.73 -6.50 4.29
CA GLN A 19 7.02 -6.91 5.67
C GLN A 19 6.80 -8.41 5.91
N TYR A 20 6.20 -9.12 4.96
CA TYR A 20 5.94 -10.54 5.04
C TYR A 20 6.65 -11.30 3.92
N GLU A 21 7.12 -12.50 4.24
CA GLU A 21 7.46 -13.50 3.23
C GLU A 21 6.21 -14.30 2.90
N PHE A 22 5.86 -14.40 1.60
CA PHE A 22 4.67 -15.15 1.19
C PHE A 22 5.04 -16.48 0.55
N VAL A 23 4.47 -17.55 1.09
CA VAL A 23 4.69 -18.92 0.64
C VAL A 23 3.36 -19.49 0.15
N CYS A 24 3.31 -19.88 -1.13
CA CYS A 24 2.15 -20.57 -1.70
C CYS A 24 2.35 -22.08 -1.64
N SER A 25 1.32 -22.81 -1.20
CA SER A 25 1.31 -24.27 -1.18
C SER A 25 0.64 -24.84 -2.44
N ALA A 26 1.22 -25.88 -3.02
CA ALA A 26 0.67 -26.66 -4.13
C ALA A 26 0.86 -28.15 -3.86
N GLY A 27 -0.14 -28.78 -3.24
CA GLY A 27 0.02 -30.14 -2.71
C GLY A 27 1.10 -30.18 -1.63
N ASP A 28 2.10 -31.05 -1.81
CA ASP A 28 3.25 -31.19 -0.91
C ASP A 28 4.39 -30.20 -1.19
N GLU A 29 4.31 -29.46 -2.30
CA GLU A 29 5.31 -28.48 -2.68
C GLU A 29 4.93 -27.07 -2.21
N THR A 30 5.94 -26.23 -1.99
CA THR A 30 5.77 -24.81 -1.71
C THR A 30 6.68 -23.97 -2.60
N PHE A 31 6.26 -22.74 -2.86
CA PHE A 31 7.07 -21.77 -3.59
C PHE A 31 6.82 -20.34 -3.08
N LEU A 32 7.84 -19.50 -3.20
CA LEU A 32 7.78 -18.10 -2.80
C LEU A 32 7.02 -17.28 -3.85
N VAL A 33 6.24 -16.31 -3.36
CA VAL A 33 5.58 -15.29 -4.17
C VAL A 33 5.83 -13.92 -3.56
N ASP A 34 5.99 -12.91 -4.42
CA ASP A 34 6.32 -11.55 -3.99
C ASP A 34 5.72 -10.50 -4.95
N GLU A 35 5.96 -9.23 -4.64
CA GLU A 35 5.50 -8.09 -5.46
C GLU A 35 6.07 -8.05 -6.89
N ASN A 36 7.11 -8.84 -7.19
CA ASN A 36 7.73 -8.94 -8.51
C ASN A 36 7.09 -10.05 -9.36
N LEU A 37 6.11 -10.77 -8.82
CA LEU A 37 5.38 -11.78 -9.57
C LEU A 37 4.76 -11.14 -10.83
N SER A 38 5.22 -11.61 -11.99
CA SER A 38 4.72 -11.17 -13.29
C SER A 38 3.72 -12.18 -13.84
N LEU A 39 2.90 -11.78 -14.80
CA LEU A 39 2.02 -12.71 -15.52
C LEU A 39 2.79 -13.82 -16.25
N ALA A 40 4.00 -13.53 -16.73
CA ALA A 40 4.86 -14.54 -17.33
C ALA A 40 5.31 -15.58 -16.30
N ASN A 41 5.73 -15.14 -15.12
CA ASN A 41 6.11 -16.01 -14.02
C ASN A 41 4.91 -16.82 -13.51
N LEU A 42 3.74 -16.19 -13.39
CA LEU A 42 2.50 -16.85 -12.99
C LEU A 42 2.14 -17.99 -13.96
N ARG A 43 2.25 -17.77 -15.27
CA ARG A 43 2.01 -18.81 -16.30
C ARG A 43 2.93 -20.02 -16.10
N THR A 44 4.19 -19.79 -15.77
CA THR A 44 5.16 -20.86 -15.48
C THR A 44 4.78 -21.62 -14.21
N ILE A 45 4.42 -20.90 -13.15
CA ILE A 45 3.99 -21.49 -11.86
C ILE A 45 2.75 -22.37 -12.07
N VAL A 46 1.72 -21.87 -12.74
CA VAL A 46 0.46 -22.61 -12.95
C VAL A 46 0.70 -23.88 -13.76
N ARG A 47 1.53 -23.83 -14.80
CA ARG A 47 1.89 -25.02 -15.59
C ARG A 47 2.66 -26.04 -14.77
N LYS A 48 3.61 -25.59 -13.93
CA LYS A 48 4.48 -26.46 -13.14
C LYS A 48 3.74 -27.11 -11.97
N TYR A 49 3.05 -26.32 -11.17
CA TYR A 49 2.51 -26.73 -9.87
C TYR A 49 1.01 -27.07 -9.89
N PHE A 50 0.28 -26.61 -10.91
CA PHE A 50 -1.17 -26.76 -11.00
C PHE A 50 -1.62 -27.37 -12.33
N ALA A 51 -0.72 -27.98 -13.10
CA ALA A 51 -1.00 -28.60 -14.40
C ALA A 51 -1.76 -27.70 -15.40
N GLY A 52 -1.61 -26.38 -15.30
CA GLY A 52 -2.34 -25.42 -16.14
C GLY A 52 -3.67 -24.93 -15.56
N ASP A 53 -4.11 -25.43 -14.41
CA ASP A 53 -5.38 -25.05 -13.76
C ASP A 53 -5.23 -23.76 -12.92
N TYR A 54 -5.74 -22.67 -13.46
CA TYR A 54 -5.77 -21.38 -12.78
C TYR A 54 -6.75 -21.32 -11.62
N GLN A 55 -7.84 -22.11 -11.63
CA GLN A 55 -8.77 -22.13 -10.50
C GLN A 55 -8.14 -22.83 -9.30
N ALA A 56 -7.38 -23.90 -9.55
CA ALA A 56 -6.59 -24.54 -8.51
C ALA A 56 -5.55 -23.60 -7.90
N LEU A 57 -4.84 -22.80 -8.72
CA LEU A 57 -3.93 -21.76 -8.21
C LEU A 57 -4.70 -20.73 -7.38
N LEU A 58 -5.79 -20.17 -7.90
CA LEU A 58 -6.53 -19.10 -7.22
C LEU A 58 -7.09 -19.55 -5.85
N ALA A 59 -7.42 -20.84 -5.73
CA ALA A 59 -7.83 -21.47 -4.48
C ALA A 59 -6.67 -21.91 -3.57
N ALA A 60 -5.43 -21.94 -4.09
CA ALA A 60 -4.26 -22.37 -3.35
C ALA A 60 -4.01 -21.46 -2.14
N ASN A 61 -3.54 -22.07 -1.05
CA ASN A 61 -3.30 -21.35 0.19
C ASN A 61 -1.96 -20.62 0.13
N VAL A 62 -1.98 -19.31 0.44
CA VAL A 62 -0.79 -18.48 0.58
C VAL A 62 -0.64 -18.08 2.03
N GLU A 63 0.50 -18.44 2.62
CA GLU A 63 0.88 -18.10 3.98
C GLU A 63 1.76 -16.86 3.99
N ALA A 64 1.42 -15.88 4.83
CA ALA A 64 2.26 -14.72 5.11
C ALA A 64 3.04 -14.98 6.40
N GLN A 65 4.37 -14.86 6.36
CA GLN A 65 5.26 -15.12 7.47
C GLN A 65 6.00 -13.84 7.90
N GLU A 66 6.11 -13.63 9.21
CA GLU A 66 6.89 -12.57 9.84
C GLU A 66 7.90 -13.22 10.78
N ASP A 67 9.20 -12.95 10.58
CA ASP A 67 10.30 -13.59 11.32
C ASP A 67 10.19 -15.13 11.39
N GLY A 68 9.82 -15.76 10.26
CA GLY A 68 9.68 -17.22 10.14
C GLY A 68 8.46 -17.81 10.85
N LYS A 69 7.55 -16.97 11.37
CA LYS A 69 6.30 -17.39 11.99
C LYS A 69 5.13 -16.98 11.12
N ARG A 70 4.13 -17.87 11.00
CA ARG A 70 2.88 -17.56 10.32
C ARG A 70 2.17 -16.37 10.98
N ALA A 71 1.99 -15.29 10.23
CA ALA A 71 1.18 -14.14 10.62
C ALA A 71 -0.29 -14.40 10.25
N PHE A 72 -0.57 -14.72 8.99
CA PHE A 72 -1.90 -15.08 8.51
C PHE A 72 -1.81 -15.95 7.25
N SER A 73 -2.95 -16.43 6.76
CA SER A 73 -3.00 -17.13 5.48
C SER A 73 -4.34 -16.92 4.79
N LYS A 74 -4.33 -16.81 3.46
CA LYS A 74 -5.51 -16.59 2.62
C LYS A 74 -5.33 -17.31 1.28
N PRO A 75 -6.43 -17.59 0.55
CA PRO A 75 -6.35 -18.07 -0.82
C PRO A 75 -5.60 -17.08 -1.73
N PHE A 76 -4.93 -17.59 -2.76
CA PHE A 76 -4.14 -16.78 -3.70
C PHE A 76 -4.96 -15.65 -4.33
N ILE A 77 -6.23 -15.89 -4.66
CA ILE A 77 -7.14 -14.88 -5.24
C ILE A 77 -7.28 -13.62 -4.38
N ASN A 78 -7.07 -13.71 -3.06
CA ASN A 78 -7.10 -12.54 -2.17
C ASN A 78 -5.90 -11.59 -2.39
N PHE A 79 -4.86 -12.04 -3.08
CA PHE A 79 -3.68 -11.26 -3.42
C PHE A 79 -3.68 -10.78 -4.87
N VAL A 80 -4.80 -10.94 -5.59
CA VAL A 80 -4.94 -10.52 -6.99
C VAL A 80 -5.76 -9.24 -7.08
N ASP A 81 -5.17 -8.19 -7.64
CA ASP A 81 -5.86 -7.00 -8.14
C ASP A 81 -6.13 -7.19 -9.64
N TYR A 82 -7.40 -7.21 -10.02
CA TYR A 82 -7.78 -7.33 -11.43
C TYR A 82 -8.95 -6.41 -11.75
N ILE A 83 -8.87 -5.77 -12.91
CA ILE A 83 -9.98 -5.03 -13.50
C ILE A 83 -10.13 -5.34 -14.99
N ASP A 84 -11.35 -5.67 -15.38
CA ASP A 84 -11.82 -5.70 -16.76
C ASP A 84 -12.76 -4.52 -16.99
N THR A 85 -12.23 -3.44 -17.58
CA THR A 85 -13.04 -2.26 -17.94
C THR A 85 -13.93 -2.47 -19.16
N LYS A 86 -13.73 -3.54 -19.92
CA LYS A 86 -14.54 -3.85 -21.10
C LYS A 86 -15.83 -4.56 -20.72
N ASN A 87 -15.75 -5.44 -19.72
CA ASN A 87 -16.89 -6.20 -19.21
C ASN A 87 -17.39 -5.71 -17.84
N ASN A 88 -16.76 -4.65 -17.30
CA ASN A 88 -17.05 -4.03 -16.01
C ASN A 88 -16.96 -4.96 -14.80
N TYR A 89 -15.92 -5.78 -14.74
CA TYR A 89 -15.64 -6.64 -13.59
C TYR A 89 -14.35 -6.26 -12.89
N TYR A 90 -14.27 -6.49 -11.58
CA TYR A 90 -13.02 -6.41 -10.83
C TYR A 90 -12.99 -7.46 -9.72
N ILE A 91 -11.79 -7.73 -9.20
CA ILE A 91 -11.59 -8.59 -8.02
C ILE A 91 -11.25 -7.70 -6.83
N GLU A 92 -11.93 -7.89 -5.70
CA GLU A 92 -11.61 -7.24 -4.43
C GLU A 92 -11.79 -8.26 -3.31
N ASP A 93 -10.79 -8.38 -2.43
CA ASP A 93 -10.75 -9.38 -1.33
C ASP A 93 -11.09 -10.81 -1.78
N GLY A 94 -10.65 -11.19 -2.99
CA GLY A 94 -10.87 -12.51 -3.55
C GLY A 94 -12.28 -12.74 -4.13
N LYS A 95 -13.11 -11.71 -4.21
CA LYS A 95 -14.48 -11.78 -4.72
C LYS A 95 -14.61 -11.04 -6.05
N TRP A 96 -15.45 -11.56 -6.93
CA TRP A 96 -15.81 -10.90 -8.17
C TRP A 96 -16.89 -9.86 -7.92
N HIS A 97 -16.67 -8.68 -8.45
CA HIS A 97 -17.59 -7.57 -8.42
C HIS A 97 -17.87 -7.09 -9.83
N GLN A 98 -19.10 -6.65 -10.08
CA GLN A 98 -19.48 -5.98 -11.31
C GLN A 98 -19.80 -4.52 -10.98
N PHE A 99 -19.38 -3.60 -11.85
CA PHE A 99 -19.71 -2.18 -11.72
C PHE A 99 -20.53 -1.69 -12.91
N ASP A 100 -21.28 -0.62 -12.69
CA ASP A 100 -21.96 0.07 -13.79
C ASP A 100 -20.99 1.05 -14.50
N ASN A 101 -21.42 1.56 -15.65
CA ASN A 101 -20.60 2.46 -16.46
C ASN A 101 -20.25 3.79 -15.74
N ASN A 102 -20.98 4.17 -14.69
CA ASN A 102 -20.78 5.43 -13.97
C ASN A 102 -19.85 5.27 -12.76
N TYR A 103 -19.72 4.06 -12.22
CA TYR A 103 -18.94 3.78 -11.02
C TYR A 103 -17.49 4.27 -11.11
N LEU A 104 -16.81 3.97 -12.22
CA LEU A 104 -15.44 4.44 -12.46
C LEU A 104 -15.36 5.96 -12.50
N GLY A 105 -16.33 6.61 -13.15
CA GLY A 105 -16.43 8.07 -13.20
C GLY A 105 -16.61 8.67 -11.81
N ASN A 106 -17.46 8.05 -10.98
CA ASN A 106 -17.71 8.47 -9.61
C ASN A 106 -16.45 8.32 -8.74
N ILE A 107 -15.78 7.16 -8.78
CA ILE A 107 -14.54 6.94 -8.01
C ILE A 107 -13.46 7.94 -8.43
N ARG A 108 -13.26 8.15 -9.75
CA ARG A 108 -12.30 9.13 -10.27
C ARG A 108 -12.65 10.55 -9.84
N GLY A 109 -13.93 10.92 -9.88
CA GLY A 109 -14.41 12.21 -9.41
C GLY A 109 -14.21 12.41 -7.91
N GLU A 110 -14.37 11.37 -7.09
CA GLU A 110 -14.14 11.45 -5.65
C GLU A 110 -12.66 11.62 -5.27
N VAL A 111 -11.76 10.88 -5.94
CA VAL A 111 -10.32 11.03 -5.67
C VAL A 111 -9.76 12.35 -6.20
N ASP A 112 -10.30 12.88 -7.29
CA ASP A 112 -9.84 14.18 -7.83
C ASP A 112 -10.31 15.38 -6.99
N LYS A 113 -11.20 15.17 -6.01
CA LYS A 113 -11.51 16.16 -4.96
C LYS A 113 -10.45 16.23 -3.86
N LEU A 114 -9.46 15.34 -3.84
CA LEU A 114 -8.32 15.46 -2.94
C LEU A 114 -7.40 16.57 -3.41
N THR A 115 -6.86 17.33 -2.47
CA THR A 115 -5.75 18.22 -2.75
C THR A 115 -4.54 17.36 -3.13
N LEU A 116 -4.11 17.48 -4.39
CA LEU A 116 -2.87 16.90 -4.89
C LEU A 116 -1.73 17.92 -4.69
N ASP A 117 -0.84 17.63 -3.76
CA ASP A 117 0.34 18.45 -3.47
C ASP A 117 1.58 17.77 -4.07
N ILE A 118 2.20 18.36 -5.09
CA ILE A 118 3.50 17.88 -5.58
C ILE A 118 4.57 18.42 -4.62
N SER A 119 5.26 17.52 -3.91
CA SER A 119 6.20 17.93 -2.86
C SER A 119 7.31 18.82 -3.41
N THR A 120 7.47 19.99 -2.80
CA THR A 120 8.62 20.87 -3.03
C THR A 120 9.80 20.54 -2.12
N GLU A 121 9.54 19.94 -0.96
CA GLU A 121 10.58 19.57 0.02
C GLU A 121 11.38 18.35 -0.45
N MET A 122 10.68 17.34 -0.98
CA MET A 122 11.30 16.11 -1.49
C MET A 122 10.62 15.66 -2.78
N PRO A 123 10.82 16.35 -3.92
CA PRO A 123 10.13 16.03 -5.18
C PRO A 123 10.53 14.66 -5.74
N THR A 124 11.75 14.20 -5.44
CA THR A 124 12.32 12.96 -5.97
C THR A 124 13.07 12.19 -4.90
N PHE A 125 12.99 10.86 -4.93
CA PHE A 125 13.82 9.99 -4.10
C PHE A 125 15.17 9.71 -4.78
N ASP A 126 16.28 10.03 -4.11
CA ASP A 126 17.62 9.75 -4.61
C ASP A 126 18.10 8.36 -4.16
N GLU A 127 17.99 7.39 -5.07
CA GLU A 127 18.45 6.01 -4.86
C GLU A 127 19.96 5.92 -4.60
N LYS A 128 20.78 6.83 -5.14
CA LYS A 128 22.23 6.83 -4.92
C LYS A 128 22.53 7.23 -3.48
N SER A 129 21.95 8.33 -3.01
CA SER A 129 22.12 8.77 -1.62
C SER A 129 21.63 7.75 -0.61
N TYR A 130 20.50 7.08 -0.88
CA TYR A 130 20.03 5.96 -0.06
C TYR A 130 21.06 4.83 0.03
N ARG A 131 21.63 4.40 -1.11
CA ARG A 131 22.64 3.33 -1.14
C ARG A 131 23.90 3.70 -0.36
N THR A 132 24.37 4.95 -0.49
CA THR A 132 25.51 5.44 0.29
C THR A 132 25.21 5.43 1.79
N TRP A 133 24.02 5.89 2.20
CA TRP A 133 23.60 5.84 3.60
C TRP A 133 23.48 4.40 4.12
N LEU A 134 22.95 3.47 3.33
CA LEU A 134 22.79 2.07 3.70
C LEU A 134 24.15 1.38 3.92
N LEU A 135 25.12 1.64 3.05
CA LEU A 135 26.48 1.07 3.15
C LEU A 135 27.24 1.60 4.37
N ALA A 136 26.90 2.78 4.88
CA ALA A 136 27.45 3.32 6.12
C ALA A 136 26.89 2.64 7.38
N GLN A 137 25.80 1.86 7.27
CA GLN A 137 25.22 1.13 8.39
C GLN A 137 25.92 -0.22 8.61
N PRO A 138 25.94 -0.74 9.86
CA PRO A 138 26.50 -2.05 10.15
C PRO A 138 25.86 -3.16 9.31
N ALA A 139 26.69 -3.95 8.61
CA ALA A 139 26.23 -4.99 7.66
C ALA A 139 25.17 -5.93 8.24
N ARG A 140 25.35 -6.38 9.49
CA ARG A 140 24.41 -7.28 10.19
C ARG A 140 23.02 -6.67 10.47
N GLN A 141 22.86 -5.37 10.27
CA GLN A 141 21.62 -4.66 10.52
C GLN A 141 21.02 -4.03 9.25
N GLN A 142 21.69 -4.12 8.09
CA GLN A 142 21.25 -3.49 6.83
C GLN A 142 19.81 -3.86 6.44
N GLN A 143 19.34 -5.06 6.78
CA GLN A 143 17.94 -5.48 6.58
C GLN A 143 16.91 -4.60 7.32
N LYS A 144 17.31 -3.85 8.36
CA LYS A 144 16.46 -2.93 9.13
C LYS A 144 16.44 -1.51 8.55
N TYR A 145 17.18 -1.24 7.48
CA TYR A 145 17.42 0.08 6.91
C TYR A 145 16.86 0.16 5.46
N TYR A 146 15.53 0.25 5.37
CA TYR A 146 14.78 0.37 4.11
C TYR A 146 14.65 1.84 3.68
N ARG A 147 14.11 2.05 2.46
CA ARG A 147 14.04 3.36 1.81
C ARG A 147 13.20 4.38 2.58
N GLU A 148 12.04 3.97 3.08
CA GLU A 148 11.14 4.85 3.84
C GLU A 148 11.79 5.29 5.16
N ARG A 149 12.53 4.41 5.84
CA ARG A 149 13.29 4.81 7.04
C ARG A 149 14.34 5.88 6.75
N TYR A 150 15.13 5.69 5.69
CA TYR A 150 16.10 6.71 5.26
C TYR A 150 15.41 8.04 4.98
N LEU A 151 14.29 8.00 4.27
CA LEU A 151 13.50 9.17 3.94
C LEU A 151 12.96 9.88 5.20
N ASN A 152 12.43 9.12 6.17
CA ASN A 152 11.90 9.66 7.42
C ASN A 152 13.00 10.36 8.24
N GLU A 153 14.19 9.75 8.33
CA GLU A 153 15.36 10.36 8.98
C GLU A 153 15.83 11.64 8.24
N LEU A 154 15.79 11.64 6.92
CA LEU A 154 16.14 12.80 6.10
C LEU A 154 15.16 13.96 6.32
N LEU A 155 13.86 13.66 6.32
CA LEU A 155 12.79 14.62 6.53
C LEU A 155 12.83 15.23 7.94
N GLU A 156 13.14 14.43 8.96
CA GLU A 156 13.37 14.91 10.32
C GLU A 156 14.54 15.90 10.39
N LYS A 157 15.69 15.53 9.82
CA LYS A 157 16.93 16.34 9.86
C LYS A 157 16.82 17.64 9.08
N GLN A 158 16.20 17.61 7.89
CA GLN A 158 16.25 18.74 6.95
C GLN A 158 14.98 19.60 6.96
N PHE A 159 13.82 19.01 7.28
CA PHE A 159 12.53 19.66 7.08
C PHE A 159 11.68 19.73 8.36
N LYS A 160 12.29 19.48 9.53
CA LYS A 160 11.67 19.61 10.87
C LYS A 160 10.44 18.73 11.09
N TYR A 161 10.40 17.56 10.44
CA TYR A 161 9.43 16.53 10.79
C TYR A 161 9.83 15.87 12.11
N VAL A 162 8.86 15.33 12.84
CA VAL A 162 9.11 14.44 13.98
C VAL A 162 8.99 13.01 13.49
N ASN A 163 10.07 12.23 13.58
CA ASN A 163 10.04 10.83 13.16
C ASN A 163 9.24 9.97 14.15
N ARG A 164 8.31 9.19 13.62
CA ARG A 164 7.39 8.30 14.35
C ARG A 164 7.37 6.88 13.79
N ASP A 165 8.24 6.59 12.83
CA ASP A 165 8.47 5.26 12.27
C ASP A 165 8.59 4.25 13.43
N ARG A 166 7.77 3.19 13.36
CA ARG A 166 7.67 2.10 14.34
C ARG A 166 7.11 2.51 15.71
N SER A 167 6.36 3.60 15.78
CA SER A 167 5.55 3.94 16.96
C SER A 167 4.22 3.17 16.92
N PHE A 168 4.25 1.94 17.44
CA PHE A 168 3.09 1.06 17.48
C PHE A 168 2.18 1.33 18.68
N GLN A 169 0.88 1.19 18.47
CA GLN A 169 -0.12 1.16 19.53
C GLN A 169 -1.01 -0.07 19.42
N LEU A 170 -1.49 -0.57 20.55
CA LEU A 170 -2.37 -1.74 20.59
C LEU A 170 -3.82 -1.32 20.29
N PHE A 171 -4.43 -1.96 19.29
CA PHE A 171 -5.82 -1.80 18.88
C PHE A 171 -6.45 -3.17 18.58
N GLU A 172 -7.54 -3.51 19.29
CA GLU A 172 -8.34 -4.74 19.03
C GLU A 172 -7.49 -6.01 18.86
N ARG A 173 -6.48 -6.17 19.73
CA ARG A 173 -5.51 -7.29 19.76
C ARG A 173 -4.45 -7.28 18.65
N ALA A 174 -4.37 -6.22 17.84
CA ALA A 174 -3.32 -5.99 16.85
C ALA A 174 -2.50 -4.74 17.18
N THR A 175 -1.22 -4.72 16.84
CA THR A 175 -0.39 -3.50 16.91
C THR A 175 -0.51 -2.71 15.61
N VAL A 176 -0.95 -1.45 15.71
CA VAL A 176 -1.10 -0.53 14.57
C VAL A 176 -0.06 0.57 14.70
N GLU A 177 0.72 0.77 13.64
CA GLU A 177 1.55 1.95 13.46
C GLU A 177 0.67 3.13 13.08
N ILE A 178 0.66 4.20 13.87
CA ILE A 178 -0.26 5.32 13.63
C ILE A 178 0.22 6.18 12.46
N THR A 179 1.51 6.46 12.36
CA THR A 179 2.06 7.40 11.38
C THR A 179 3.57 7.21 11.24
N ASP A 180 4.11 7.57 10.08
CA ASP A 180 5.56 7.64 9.84
C ASP A 180 6.16 8.94 10.38
N LEU A 181 5.50 10.07 10.11
CA LEU A 181 6.00 11.40 10.46
C LEU A 181 4.89 12.32 10.96
N LEU A 182 5.26 13.32 11.77
CA LEU A 182 4.37 14.39 12.21
C LEU A 182 5.02 15.76 11.95
N LYS A 183 4.27 16.70 11.37
CA LYS A 183 4.72 18.10 11.21
C LYS A 183 3.52 19.04 11.28
N GLY A 184 3.59 20.00 12.20
CA GLY A 184 2.41 20.81 12.54
C GLY A 184 1.26 19.92 12.98
N ASP A 185 0.01 20.26 12.66
CA ASP A 185 -1.16 19.44 12.97
C ASP A 185 -1.43 18.30 11.97
N THR A 186 -0.43 17.93 11.17
CA THR A 186 -0.53 16.95 10.08
C THR A 186 0.25 15.69 10.39
N LEU A 187 -0.45 14.54 10.39
CA LEU A 187 0.15 13.22 10.34
C LEU A 187 0.47 12.83 8.90
N TYR A 188 1.61 12.20 8.69
CA TYR A 188 2.06 11.74 7.39
C TYR A 188 2.26 10.22 7.42
N VAL A 189 1.62 9.55 6.46
CA VAL A 189 1.89 8.14 6.15
C VAL A 189 2.65 8.13 4.83
N VAL A 190 3.90 7.67 4.88
CA VAL A 190 4.88 7.78 3.80
C VAL A 190 5.10 6.41 3.18
N LYS A 191 4.97 6.31 1.86
CA LYS A 191 5.20 5.03 1.17
C LYS A 191 5.85 5.21 -0.19
N ILE A 192 6.80 4.34 -0.49
CA ILE A 192 7.49 4.29 -1.78
C ILE A 192 7.04 3.03 -2.52
N GLY A 193 6.61 3.17 -3.78
CA GLY A 193 6.30 2.01 -4.60
C GLY A 193 5.34 2.25 -5.75
N LYS A 194 4.88 1.14 -6.31
CA LYS A 194 3.79 1.06 -7.30
C LYS A 194 2.43 1.12 -6.60
N PRO A 195 1.31 1.41 -7.31
CA PRO A 195 -0.02 1.56 -6.70
C PRO A 195 -0.46 0.41 -5.78
N GLN A 196 0.00 -0.81 -6.03
CA GLN A 196 -0.27 -1.99 -5.19
C GLN A 196 0.27 -1.79 -3.76
N LYS A 197 1.54 -1.44 -3.65
CA LYS A 197 2.22 -1.19 -2.37
C LYS A 197 1.70 0.08 -1.69
N LEU A 198 1.36 1.09 -2.48
CA LEU A 198 0.76 2.32 -1.96
C LEU A 198 -0.66 2.08 -1.41
N SER A 199 -1.40 1.11 -1.97
CA SER A 199 -2.72 0.72 -1.44
C SER A 199 -2.63 0.22 0.01
N TYR A 200 -1.54 -0.45 0.36
CA TYR A 200 -1.31 -0.90 1.74
C TYR A 200 -1.14 0.29 2.72
N ALA A 201 -0.48 1.37 2.29
CA ALA A 201 -0.38 2.59 3.11
C ALA A 201 -1.74 3.27 3.31
N ILE A 202 -2.66 3.15 2.35
CA ILE A 202 -4.06 3.61 2.52
C ILE A 202 -4.77 2.78 3.58
N ASP A 203 -4.58 1.47 3.58
CA ASP A 203 -5.17 0.57 4.58
C ASP A 203 -4.63 0.90 5.98
N GLN A 204 -3.31 1.10 6.12
CA GLN A 204 -2.68 1.52 7.36
C GLN A 204 -3.22 2.86 7.85
N ALA A 205 -3.27 3.87 6.98
CA ALA A 205 -3.83 5.18 7.33
C ALA A 205 -5.30 5.08 7.78
N THR A 206 -6.09 4.20 7.15
CA THR A 206 -7.49 3.95 7.52
C THR A 206 -7.59 3.31 8.92
N ALA A 207 -6.72 2.37 9.24
CA ALA A 207 -6.64 1.79 10.59
C ALA A 207 -6.24 2.86 11.62
N SER A 208 -5.27 3.72 11.30
CA SER A 208 -4.80 4.80 12.18
C SER A 208 -5.90 5.79 12.55
N ILE A 209 -6.84 6.10 11.65
CA ILE A 209 -7.99 6.98 11.95
C ILE A 209 -8.79 6.43 13.14
N ARG A 210 -9.06 5.12 13.16
CA ARG A 210 -9.84 4.46 14.23
C ARG A 210 -9.12 4.51 15.58
N VAL A 211 -7.79 4.39 15.56
CA VAL A 211 -6.96 4.50 16.77
C VAL A 211 -6.98 5.95 17.28
N LEU A 212 -6.79 6.92 16.39
CA LEU A 212 -6.75 8.34 16.73
C LEU A 212 -8.08 8.86 17.25
N GLU A 213 -9.20 8.38 16.71
CA GLU A 213 -10.54 8.76 17.14
C GLU A 213 -10.74 8.47 18.64
N ARG A 214 -10.30 7.29 19.12
CA ARG A 214 -10.33 6.93 20.55
C ARG A 214 -9.43 7.82 21.42
N GLN A 215 -8.43 8.45 20.82
CA GLN A 215 -7.51 9.37 21.48
C GLN A 215 -7.93 10.83 21.36
N GLY A 216 -9.12 11.10 20.82
CA GLY A 216 -9.60 12.47 20.56
C GLY A 216 -8.72 13.21 19.54
N PHE A 217 -8.09 12.46 18.63
CA PHE A 217 -7.13 12.96 17.63
C PHE A 217 -5.95 13.70 18.26
N GLN A 218 -5.44 13.18 19.39
CA GLN A 218 -4.26 13.71 20.06
C GLN A 218 -3.13 12.70 20.03
N VAL A 219 -1.94 13.15 19.65
CA VAL A 219 -0.71 12.34 19.66
C VAL A 219 0.30 12.91 20.66
N PRO A 220 1.01 12.07 21.43
CA PRO A 220 1.98 12.54 22.41
C PRO A 220 3.27 13.00 21.71
N VAL A 221 3.69 14.26 21.88
CA VAL A 221 4.90 14.87 21.29
C VAL A 221 5.69 15.58 22.37
N ASN A 222 6.93 15.17 22.63
CA ASN A 222 7.83 15.83 23.61
C ASN A 222 7.15 16.17 24.94
N ARG A 223 6.45 15.18 25.55
CA ARG A 223 5.68 15.31 26.81
C ARG A 223 4.42 16.20 26.75
N SER A 224 4.08 16.73 25.58
CA SER A 224 2.82 17.44 25.33
C SER A 224 1.87 16.60 24.46
N LYS A 225 0.60 16.97 24.40
CA LYS A 225 -0.37 16.38 23.46
C LYS A 225 -0.58 17.34 22.30
N GLN A 226 -0.38 16.85 21.08
CA GLN A 226 -0.58 17.61 19.86
C GLN A 226 -1.86 17.15 19.18
N ARG A 227 -2.75 18.10 18.88
CA ARG A 227 -4.00 17.82 18.17
C ARG A 227 -3.71 17.67 16.68
N VAL A 228 -4.19 16.57 16.11
CA VAL A 228 -4.16 16.29 14.68
C VAL A 228 -5.40 16.90 14.05
N ARG A 229 -5.22 17.60 12.92
CA ARG A 229 -6.31 18.14 12.09
C ARG A 229 -6.27 17.64 10.65
N LYS A 230 -5.13 17.13 10.22
CA LYS A 230 -4.91 16.66 8.85
C LYS A 230 -4.20 15.31 8.84
N ILE A 231 -4.58 14.45 7.92
CA ILE A 231 -3.85 13.23 7.57
C ILE A 231 -3.43 13.35 6.11
N CYS A 232 -2.12 13.27 5.88
CA CYS A 232 -1.51 13.31 4.57
C CYS A 232 -0.99 11.91 4.21
N LEU A 233 -1.43 11.40 3.06
CA LEU A 233 -0.77 10.27 2.41
C LEU A 233 0.34 10.84 1.53
N TRP A 234 1.60 10.51 1.82
CA TRP A 234 2.73 10.94 1.01
C TRP A 234 3.28 9.77 0.20
N PHE A 235 2.93 9.77 -1.09
CA PHE A 235 3.30 8.73 -2.02
C PHE A 235 4.51 9.10 -2.87
N PHE A 236 5.51 8.22 -2.89
CA PHE A 236 6.63 8.24 -3.82
C PHE A 236 6.36 7.22 -4.91
N PHE A 237 5.80 7.67 -6.03
CA PHE A 237 5.45 6.77 -7.12
C PHE A 237 6.68 6.32 -7.90
N GLU A 238 6.82 5.01 -8.07
CA GLU A 238 7.79 4.41 -8.98
C GLU A 238 7.31 4.49 -10.43
N ARG A 239 7.52 5.66 -11.05
CA ARG A 239 7.08 5.93 -12.42
C ARG A 239 7.79 7.14 -13.00
N GLN A 240 8.04 7.11 -14.31
CA GLN A 240 8.65 8.22 -15.03
C GLN A 240 7.65 9.37 -15.32
N LYS A 241 6.42 9.03 -15.73
CA LYS A 241 5.43 10.04 -16.14
C LYS A 241 4.76 10.64 -14.92
N LYS A 242 4.91 11.95 -14.70
CA LYS A 242 4.21 12.68 -13.63
C LYS A 242 2.69 12.67 -13.84
N ILE A 243 1.94 12.75 -12.74
CA ILE A 243 0.48 12.91 -12.76
C ILE A 243 0.09 14.36 -12.58
N THR A 244 -1.02 14.77 -13.20
CA THR A 244 -1.67 16.06 -12.91
C THR A 244 -2.94 15.88 -12.07
N ARG A 245 -3.50 14.67 -12.06
CA ARG A 245 -4.64 14.25 -11.26
C ARG A 245 -4.42 12.85 -10.70
N ILE A 246 -4.99 12.58 -9.54
CA ILE A 246 -4.87 11.28 -8.87
C ILE A 246 -5.56 10.19 -9.71
N SER A 247 -6.67 10.51 -10.35
CA SER A 247 -7.42 9.60 -11.23
C SER A 247 -6.63 9.05 -12.43
N GLU A 248 -5.47 9.63 -12.76
CA GLU A 248 -4.56 9.11 -13.80
C GLU A 248 -3.82 7.83 -13.40
N ILE A 249 -3.91 7.42 -12.13
CA ILE A 249 -3.32 6.17 -11.66
C ILE A 249 -4.18 5.00 -12.15
N ASN A 250 -3.58 4.12 -12.96
CA ASN A 250 -4.26 2.97 -13.55
C ASN A 250 -4.34 1.78 -12.58
N SER A 251 -4.97 1.96 -11.43
CA SER A 251 -5.33 0.89 -10.48
C SER A 251 -6.65 1.25 -9.80
N LEU A 252 -7.73 0.54 -10.15
CA LEU A 252 -9.05 0.84 -9.59
C LEU A 252 -9.10 0.58 -8.09
N ILE A 253 -8.53 -0.52 -7.61
CA ILE A 253 -8.50 -0.83 -6.17
C ILE A 253 -7.81 0.29 -5.40
N PHE A 254 -6.67 0.80 -5.90
CA PHE A 254 -5.99 1.95 -5.31
C PHE A 254 -6.93 3.18 -5.24
N LEU A 255 -7.59 3.53 -6.34
CA LEU A 255 -8.50 4.69 -6.38
C LEU A 255 -9.72 4.49 -5.46
N MET A 256 -10.29 3.29 -5.40
CA MET A 256 -11.40 2.94 -4.52
C MET A 256 -11.00 3.07 -3.05
N LYS A 257 -9.86 2.48 -2.66
CA LYS A 257 -9.33 2.59 -1.31
C LYS A 257 -9.08 4.04 -0.94
N LEU A 258 -8.52 4.84 -1.85
CA LEU A 258 -8.25 6.24 -1.63
C LEU A 258 -9.54 7.08 -1.45
N ALA A 259 -10.57 6.81 -2.26
CA ALA A 259 -11.88 7.44 -2.13
C ALA A 259 -12.55 7.09 -0.78
N ASN A 260 -12.49 5.82 -0.39
CA ASN A 260 -13.01 5.35 0.89
C ASN A 260 -12.26 5.95 2.09
N TRP A 261 -10.93 6.00 2.01
CA TRP A 261 -10.08 6.65 3.01
C TRP A 261 -10.41 8.13 3.15
N ARG A 262 -10.50 8.87 2.04
CA ARG A 262 -10.88 10.29 2.06
C ARG A 262 -12.21 10.48 2.79
N LYS A 263 -13.21 9.67 2.47
CA LYS A 263 -14.52 9.72 3.12
C LYS A 263 -14.40 9.49 4.63
N ALA A 264 -13.62 8.49 5.05
CA ALA A 264 -13.40 8.20 6.47
C ALA A 264 -12.71 9.36 7.22
N VAL A 265 -11.71 9.99 6.61
CA VAL A 265 -11.01 11.16 7.17
C VAL A 265 -11.98 12.33 7.36
N LEU A 266 -12.77 12.64 6.34
CA LEU A 266 -13.74 13.75 6.38
C LEU A 266 -14.86 13.52 7.41
N LEU A 267 -15.40 12.29 7.48
CA LEU A 267 -16.41 11.93 8.48
C LEU A 267 -15.87 12.02 9.91
N SER A 268 -14.56 11.86 10.09
CA SER A 268 -13.87 12.03 11.38
C SER A 268 -13.57 13.49 11.73
N GLY A 269 -14.01 14.45 10.89
CA GLY A 269 -13.76 15.89 11.10
C GLY A 269 -12.33 16.34 10.80
N LEU A 270 -11.55 15.54 10.07
CA LEU A 270 -10.18 15.82 9.67
C LEU A 270 -10.09 16.26 8.20
N GLN A 271 -8.95 16.83 7.81
CA GLN A 271 -8.62 17.13 6.42
C GLN A 271 -7.81 16.00 5.79
N ALA A 272 -8.16 15.61 4.57
CA ALA A 272 -7.44 14.62 3.77
C ALA A 272 -6.55 15.32 2.74
N GLU A 273 -5.27 14.95 2.69
CA GLU A 273 -4.30 15.46 1.72
C GLU A 273 -3.53 14.31 1.07
N VAL A 274 -3.21 14.45 -0.21
CA VAL A 274 -2.28 13.54 -0.89
C VAL A 274 -1.10 14.35 -1.38
N ARG A 275 0.07 14.02 -0.83
CA ARG A 275 1.35 14.55 -1.30
C ARG A 275 2.05 13.55 -2.19
N VAL A 276 2.68 14.04 -3.26
CA VAL A 276 3.30 13.21 -4.28
C VAL A 276 4.75 13.61 -4.53
N SER A 277 5.57 12.58 -4.60
CA SER A 277 6.97 12.58 -5.01
C SER A 277 7.22 11.42 -5.98
N TYR A 278 8.40 11.38 -6.59
CA TYR A 278 8.72 10.39 -7.63
C TYR A 278 10.00 9.61 -7.32
N LYS A 279 10.04 8.35 -7.77
CA LYS A 279 11.21 7.49 -7.76
C LYS A 279 11.42 6.86 -9.13
#